data_AF-A0A2G6UKR8-F1
#
_entry.id   AF-A0A2G6UKR8-F1
#
_cell.length_a   1.000
_cell.length_b   1.000
_cell.length_c   1.000
_cell.angle_alpha   90.00
_cell.angle_beta   90.00
_cell.angle_gamma   90.00
#
_symmetry.space_group_name_H-M   'P 1'
#
loop_
_entity.id
_entity.type
_entity.pdbx_description
1 polymer ?
#
loop_
_entity_poly.entity_id
_entity_poly.type
_entity_poly.pdbx_seq_one_letter_code
_entity_poly.pdbx_strand_id
1 'polypeptide(L)'
;MKHNISYHLEKDRFILYIEVTNFSGEERRFYFNNDTGSLARNGIRLYDKKDQEIEVYERAFMSPAYNSEKVSMNILPVNETMRFELPGRVLEEDGDLVLSFKGISFRIPGDEKFYITFEYSRIVSNRLEVMVGWK
;
A
#
# COMPACT_ATOMS: atom_id res chain seq x y z
N MET A 1 9.45 -13.46 -8.58
CA MET A 1 8.67 -12.89 -7.47
C MET A 1 7.35 -12.40 -8.03
N LYS A 2 6.26 -12.56 -7.29
CA LYS A 2 4.93 -12.05 -7.65
C LYS A 2 4.38 -11.30 -6.44
N HIS A 3 3.74 -10.16 -6.69
CA HIS A 3 3.00 -9.43 -5.68
C HIS A 3 1.50 -9.58 -5.94
N ASN A 4 0.74 -9.93 -4.91
CA ASN A 4 -0.70 -9.90 -4.91
C ASN A 4 -1.16 -8.99 -3.77
N ILE A 5 -2.16 -8.15 -4.03
CA ILE A 5 -2.74 -7.25 -3.06
C ILE A 5 -4.23 -7.50 -2.92
N SER A 6 -4.68 -7.35 -1.69
CA SER A 6 -6.09 -7.35 -1.30
C SER A 6 -6.28 -6.30 -0.20
N TYR A 7 -7.52 -6.00 0.16
CA TYR A 7 -7.78 -5.05 1.23
C TYR A 7 -8.87 -5.54 2.18
N HIS A 8 -8.87 -4.94 3.37
CA HIS A 8 -9.98 -4.97 4.30
C HIS A 8 -10.32 -3.54 4.70
N LEU A 9 -11.61 -3.24 4.72
CA LEU A 9 -12.15 -1.95 5.14
C LEU A 9 -13.21 -2.20 6.22
N GLU A 10 -13.01 -1.61 7.39
CA GLU A 10 -13.96 -1.61 8.48
C GLU A 10 -14.05 -0.18 9.06
N LYS A 11 -15.20 0.47 8.87
CA LYS A 11 -15.39 1.89 9.20
C LYS A 11 -14.34 2.76 8.48
N ASP A 12 -13.54 3.51 9.23
CA ASP A 12 -12.43 4.35 8.76
C ASP A 12 -11.11 3.57 8.62
N ARG A 13 -11.05 2.31 9.04
CA ARG A 13 -9.81 1.51 9.05
C ARG A 13 -9.65 0.78 7.73
N PHE A 14 -8.58 1.12 7.00
CA PHE A 14 -8.19 0.44 5.78
C PHE A 14 -6.93 -0.38 6.02
N ILE A 15 -6.88 -1.62 5.57
CA ILE A 15 -5.67 -2.45 5.59
C ILE A 15 -5.41 -2.94 4.18
N LEU A 16 -4.28 -2.54 3.59
CA LEU A 16 -3.78 -3.12 2.35
C LEU A 16 -2.91 -4.32 2.69
N TYR A 17 -3.35 -5.52 2.33
CA TYR A 17 -2.56 -6.73 2.44
C TYR A 17 -1.70 -6.90 1.19
N ILE A 18 -0.42 -7.20 1.38
CA ILE A 18 0.54 -7.45 0.30
C ILE A 18 1.11 -8.85 0.51
N GLU A 19 0.82 -9.73 -0.43
CA GLU A 19 1.35 -11.08 -0.49
C GLU A 19 2.50 -11.11 -1.50
N VAL A 20 3.66 -11.55 -1.04
CA VAL A 20 4.87 -11.67 -1.85
C VAL A 20 5.20 -13.15 -1.97
N THR A 21 5.13 -13.68 -3.19
CA THR A 21 5.46 -15.08 -3.47
C THR A 21 6.79 -15.21 -4.22
N ASN A 22 7.68 -16.07 -3.74
CA ASN A 22 8.98 -16.33 -4.36
C ASN A 22 8.92 -17.52 -5.31
N PHE A 23 8.64 -17.27 -6.59
CA PHE A 23 8.76 -18.27 -7.66
C PHE A 23 10.17 -18.39 -8.26
N SER A 24 11.20 -17.78 -7.65
CA SER A 24 12.57 -17.93 -8.17
C SER A 24 13.20 -19.23 -7.67
N GLY A 25 14.22 -19.74 -8.37
CA GLY A 25 14.93 -20.97 -7.98
C GLY A 25 15.83 -20.83 -6.76
N GLU A 26 15.84 -19.66 -6.10
CA GLU A 26 16.69 -19.35 -4.96
C GLU A 26 15.92 -18.59 -3.87
N GLU A 27 16.48 -18.59 -2.65
CA GLU A 27 15.99 -17.77 -1.54
C GLU A 27 16.07 -16.27 -1.87
N ARG A 28 15.07 -15.50 -1.44
CA ARG A 28 15.05 -14.05 -1.59
C ARG A 28 15.18 -13.35 -0.24
N ARG A 29 16.02 -12.32 -0.21
CA ARG A 29 16.27 -11.47 0.96
C ARG A 29 15.91 -10.03 0.62
N PHE A 30 15.07 -9.39 1.43
CA PHE A 30 14.62 -8.03 1.19
C PHE A 30 14.16 -7.33 2.47
N TYR A 31 13.99 -6.01 2.41
CA TYR A 31 13.56 -5.19 3.54
C TYR A 31 12.18 -4.58 3.24
N PHE A 32 11.18 -5.03 3.98
CA PHE A 32 9.80 -4.58 3.84
C PHE A 32 9.39 -3.90 5.13
N ASN A 33 9.39 -2.56 5.13
CA ASN A 33 9.01 -1.76 6.29
C ASN A 33 8.43 -0.41 5.83
N ASN A 34 7.33 0.02 6.44
CA ASN A 34 6.69 1.31 6.20
C ASN A 34 6.70 2.26 7.42
N ASP A 35 7.57 2.07 8.40
CA ASP A 35 7.66 2.90 9.61
C ASP A 35 7.96 4.38 9.32
N THR A 36 8.57 4.70 8.19
CA THR A 36 8.81 6.09 7.74
C THR A 36 7.79 6.57 6.71
N GLY A 37 6.85 5.70 6.33
CA GLY A 37 5.91 5.93 5.23
C GLY A 37 6.52 5.83 3.83
N SER A 38 7.81 5.49 3.73
CA SER A 38 8.52 5.43 2.45
C SER A 38 7.98 4.36 1.50
N LEU A 39 7.56 3.22 2.04
CA LEU A 39 7.08 2.10 1.24
C LEU A 39 5.74 2.44 0.58
N ALA A 40 4.79 2.98 1.34
CA ALA A 40 3.51 3.43 0.82
C ALA A 40 3.69 4.55 -0.21
N ARG A 41 4.47 5.58 0.13
CA ARG A 41 4.72 6.74 -0.75
C ARG A 41 5.32 6.35 -2.10
N ASN A 42 6.25 5.41 -2.11
CA ASN A 42 6.94 5.03 -3.33
C ASN A 42 6.19 3.93 -4.10
N GLY A 43 5.52 3.02 -3.39
CA GLY A 43 4.93 1.83 -4.00
C GLY A 43 3.45 1.93 -4.35
N ILE A 44 2.65 2.76 -3.66
CA ILE A 44 1.20 2.84 -3.90
C ILE A 44 0.90 3.80 -5.06
N ARG A 45 0.09 3.35 -6.00
CA ARG A 45 -0.52 4.17 -7.06
C ARG A 45 -2.01 3.90 -7.11
N LEU A 46 -2.79 4.96 -7.32
CA LEU A 46 -4.23 4.89 -7.40
C LEU A 46 -4.69 5.33 -8.79
N TYR A 47 -5.76 4.72 -9.27
CA TYR A 47 -6.35 5.03 -10.57
C TYR A 47 -7.86 5.12 -10.46
N ASP A 48 -8.47 6.05 -11.19
CA ASP A 48 -9.91 6.18 -11.26
C ASP A 48 -10.55 5.11 -12.19
N LYS A 49 -11.87 5.15 -12.34
CA LYS A 49 -12.62 4.27 -13.26
C LYS A 49 -12.27 4.45 -14.75
N LYS A 50 -11.63 5.54 -15.12
CA LYS A 50 -11.18 5.87 -16.50
C LYS A 50 -9.71 5.53 -16.72
N ASP A 51 -9.07 4.86 -15.75
CA ASP A 51 -7.65 4.51 -15.76
C ASP A 51 -6.70 5.72 -15.70
N GLN A 52 -7.18 6.86 -15.18
CA GLN A 52 -6.35 8.02 -14.92
C GLN A 52 -5.75 7.90 -13.52
N GLU A 53 -4.45 8.15 -13.40
CA GLU A 53 -3.78 8.15 -12.09
C GLU A 53 -4.37 9.26 -11.21
N ILE A 54 -4.76 8.89 -9.99
CA ILE A 54 -5.26 9.83 -8.99
C ILE A 54 -4.07 10.57 -8.41
N GLU A 55 -4.11 11.91 -8.48
CA GLU A 55 -3.05 12.74 -7.94
C GLU A 55 -2.90 12.58 -6.42
N VAL A 56 -1.65 12.68 -5.96
CA VAL A 56 -1.35 12.64 -4.54
C VAL A 56 -1.86 13.91 -3.88
N TYR A 57 -2.71 13.77 -2.88
CA TYR A 57 -3.25 14.90 -2.11
C TYR A 57 -2.19 15.49 -1.19
N GLU A 58 -1.52 14.64 -0.40
CA GLU A 58 -0.47 15.05 0.51
C GLU A 58 0.66 14.01 0.57
N ARG A 59 1.91 14.50 0.71
CA ARG A 59 3.07 13.67 1.03
C ARG A 59 3.65 14.09 2.37
N ALA A 60 3.36 13.32 3.41
CA ALA A 60 4.01 13.50 4.70
C ALA A 60 5.39 12.82 4.71
N PHE A 61 6.42 13.58 5.11
CA PHE A 61 7.73 13.02 5.42
C PHE A 61 7.89 13.00 6.93
N MET A 62 7.82 11.82 7.52
CA MET A 62 8.38 11.65 8.85
C MET A 62 9.86 11.38 8.67
N SER A 63 10.69 12.33 9.10
CA SER A 63 12.08 12.01 9.39
C SER A 63 12.04 10.89 10.43
N PRO A 64 12.71 9.75 10.23
CA PRO A 64 12.80 8.77 11.30
C PRO A 64 13.30 9.55 12.53
N ALA A 65 12.62 9.40 13.66
CA ALA A 65 13.34 9.58 14.91
C ALA A 65 14.59 8.69 14.73
N TYR A 66 15.79 9.21 14.98
CA TYR A 66 16.99 8.40 14.88
C TYR A 66 17.01 7.41 16.08
N ASN A 67 15.96 6.61 16.27
CA ASN A 67 16.03 5.35 16.96
C ASN A 67 16.53 4.34 15.92
N SER A 68 17.78 3.91 16.12
CA SER A 68 18.53 2.94 15.33
C SER A 68 17.92 1.53 15.36
N GLU A 69 16.59 1.41 15.27
CA GLU A 69 15.93 0.11 15.17
C GLU A 69 16.26 -0.48 13.81
N LYS A 70 17.08 -1.54 13.84
CA LYS A 70 17.43 -2.30 12.64
C LYS A 70 16.16 -2.89 12.08
N VAL A 71 15.77 -2.48 10.88
CA VAL A 71 14.71 -3.14 10.13
C VAL A 71 15.13 -4.58 9.90
N SER A 72 14.34 -5.53 10.41
CA SER A 72 14.63 -6.95 10.24
C SER A 72 14.59 -7.32 8.75
N MET A 73 15.60 -8.06 8.30
CA MET A 73 15.63 -8.60 6.95
C MET A 73 14.58 -9.70 6.82
N ASN A 74 13.75 -9.63 5.79
CA ASN A 74 12.83 -10.71 5.45
C ASN A 74 13.57 -11.73 4.61
N ILE A 75 13.37 -13.01 4.93
CA ILE A 75 13.90 -14.14 4.20
C ILE A 75 12.71 -14.93 3.67
N LEU A 76 12.63 -15.09 2.35
CA LEU A 76 11.54 -15.78 1.67
C LEU A 76 12.09 -16.98 0.88
N PRO A 77 11.87 -18.22 1.36
CA PRO A 77 12.29 -19.43 0.67
C PRO A 77 11.64 -19.61 -0.70
N VAL A 78 12.15 -20.56 -1.48
CA VAL A 78 11.60 -20.92 -2.79
C VAL A 78 10.18 -21.45 -2.66
N ASN A 79 9.28 -21.01 -3.53
CA ASN A 79 7.86 -21.32 -3.59
C ASN A 79 7.01 -20.94 -2.37
N GLU A 80 7.58 -20.16 -1.45
CA GLU A 80 6.86 -19.67 -0.26
C GLU A 80 6.22 -18.30 -0.50
N THR A 81 5.21 -17.98 0.32
CA THR A 81 4.51 -16.69 0.33
C THR A 81 4.61 -16.04 1.70
N MET A 82 4.93 -14.75 1.73
CA MET A 82 4.91 -13.93 2.94
C MET A 82 3.87 -12.82 2.79
N ARG A 83 3.13 -12.54 3.86
CA ARG A 83 2.09 -11.51 3.90
C ARG A 83 2.53 -10.33 4.75
N PHE A 84 2.29 -9.14 4.24
CA PHE A 84 2.53 -7.87 4.91
C PHE A 84 1.26 -7.05 4.97
N GLU A 85 1.21 -6.13 5.93
CA GLU A 85 0.10 -5.23 6.14
C GLU A 85 0.59 -3.79 5.99
N LEU A 86 -0.12 -3.00 5.19
CA LEU A 86 0.01 -1.55 5.16
C LEU A 86 -1.29 -0.93 5.68
N PRO A 87 -1.32 -0.54 6.96
CA PRO A 87 -2.44 0.18 7.52
C PRO A 87 -2.61 1.55 6.85
N GLY A 88 -3.86 1.88 6.57
CA GLY A 88 -4.32 3.18 6.14
C GLY A 88 -5.61 3.58 6.86
N ARG A 89 -6.07 4.79 6.59
CA ARG A 89 -7.34 5.32 7.09
C ARG A 89 -8.10 5.98 5.97
N VAL A 90 -9.41 5.81 6.00
CA VAL A 90 -10.35 6.59 5.20
C VAL A 90 -10.91 7.67 6.10
N LEU A 91 -10.79 8.93 5.72
CA LEU A 91 -11.31 10.07 6.46
C LEU A 91 -11.90 11.10 5.50
N GLU A 92 -12.72 12.01 6.05
CA GLU A 92 -13.26 13.15 5.30
C GLU A 92 -12.44 14.39 5.66
N GLU A 93 -11.88 15.06 4.66
CA GLU A 93 -11.15 16.33 4.80
C GLU A 93 -11.64 17.33 3.77
N ASP A 94 -12.04 18.53 4.21
CA ASP A 94 -12.56 19.59 3.35
C ASP A 94 -13.74 19.16 2.44
N GLY A 95 -14.52 18.15 2.87
CA GLY A 95 -15.63 17.56 2.09
C GLY A 95 -15.20 16.53 1.05
N ASP A 96 -13.90 16.24 0.94
CA ASP A 96 -13.35 15.17 0.11
C ASP A 96 -13.10 13.90 0.94
N LEU A 97 -13.28 12.73 0.32
CA LEU A 97 -12.89 11.46 0.92
C LEU A 97 -11.40 11.20 0.67
N VAL A 98 -10.64 10.98 1.73
CA VAL A 98 -9.18 10.81 1.69
C VAL A 98 -8.80 9.42 2.19
N LEU A 99 -8.07 8.67 1.35
CA LEU A 99 -7.36 7.47 1.76
C LEU A 99 -5.92 7.83 2.13
N SER A 100 -5.62 7.78 3.42
CA SER A 100 -4.31 8.10 3.97
C SER A 100 -3.56 6.84 4.40
N PHE A 101 -2.36 6.67 3.86
CA PHE A 101 -1.37 5.77 4.40
C PHE A 101 -0.30 6.59 5.11
N LYS A 102 0.44 5.96 6.03
CA LYS A 102 1.64 6.59 6.58
C LYS A 102 2.56 7.00 5.43
N GLY A 103 2.80 8.31 5.28
CA GLY A 103 3.68 8.91 4.27
C GLY A 103 3.04 9.36 2.96
N ILE A 104 1.77 9.06 2.70
CA ILE A 104 1.07 9.48 1.48
C ILE A 104 -0.46 9.45 1.65
N SER A 105 -1.15 10.47 1.14
CA SER A 105 -2.60 10.56 1.13
C SER A 105 -3.13 10.82 -0.27
N PHE A 106 -4.32 10.31 -0.57
CA PHE A 106 -4.99 10.46 -1.87
C PHE A 106 -6.44 10.88 -1.68
N ARG A 107 -6.92 11.81 -2.51
CA ARG A 107 -8.35 12.07 -2.67
C ARG A 107 -8.97 10.95 -3.49
N ILE A 108 -9.85 10.17 -2.88
CA ILE A 108 -10.50 9.03 -3.52
C ILE A 108 -11.95 9.38 -3.86
N PRO A 109 -12.51 8.80 -4.93
CA PRO A 109 -13.92 8.96 -5.21
C PRO A 109 -14.75 8.25 -4.13
N GLY A 110 -15.73 8.96 -3.55
CA GLY A 110 -16.74 8.37 -2.67
C GLY A 110 -17.83 7.66 -3.47
N ASP A 111 -18.34 6.54 -2.95
CA ASP A 111 -19.42 5.74 -3.54
C ASP A 111 -19.17 5.27 -4.99
N GLU A 112 -17.92 5.32 -5.43
CA GLU A 112 -17.45 4.85 -6.72
C GLU A 112 -16.19 4.00 -6.52
N LYS A 113 -15.99 3.03 -7.42
CA LYS A 113 -14.81 2.21 -7.46
C LYS A 113 -13.59 2.98 -7.98
N PHE A 114 -12.46 2.71 -7.37
CA PHE A 114 -11.13 3.07 -7.86
C PHE A 114 -10.22 1.85 -7.79
N TYR A 115 -8.97 2.00 -8.24
CA TYR A 115 -8.03 0.92 -8.33
C TYR A 115 -6.73 1.25 -7.62
N ILE A 116 -6.17 0.28 -6.91
CA ILE A 116 -4.85 0.36 -6.29
C ILE A 116 -3.90 -0.58 -7.03
N THR A 117 -2.68 -0.12 -7.27
CA THR A 117 -1.52 -1.00 -7.54
C THR A 117 -0.44 -0.75 -6.51
N PHE A 118 0.40 -1.75 -6.31
CA PHE A 118 1.56 -1.67 -5.44
C PHE A 118 2.81 -2.12 -6.19
N GLU A 119 3.82 -1.27 -6.25
CA GLU A 119 5.13 -1.58 -6.83
C GLU A 119 6.20 -1.66 -5.74
N TYR A 120 6.95 -2.75 -5.73
CA TYR A 120 8.14 -2.90 -4.91
C TYR A 120 9.21 -3.66 -5.69
N SER A 121 10.47 -3.22 -5.61
CA SER A 121 11.58 -3.83 -6.35
C SER A 121 11.29 -4.05 -7.85
N ARG A 122 10.62 -3.09 -8.51
CA ARG A 122 10.21 -3.14 -9.93
C ARG A 122 9.19 -4.23 -10.28
N ILE A 123 8.48 -4.75 -9.28
CA ILE A 123 7.41 -5.74 -9.47
C ILE A 123 6.10 -5.08 -9.06
N VAL A 124 5.22 -4.93 -10.04
CA VAL A 124 3.86 -4.40 -9.87
C VAL A 124 2.92 -5.54 -9.47
N SER A 125 2.04 -5.28 -8.52
CA SER A 125 0.99 -6.20 -8.09
C SER A 125 -0.12 -6.37 -9.14
N ASN A 126 -1.10 -7.23 -8.85
CA ASN A 126 -2.42 -7.11 -9.47
C ASN A 126 -3.01 -5.71 -9.26
N ARG A 127 -3.94 -5.34 -10.14
CA ARG A 127 -4.78 -4.16 -9.99
C ARG A 127 -5.97 -4.50 -9.10
N LEU A 128 -6.03 -3.90 -7.92
CA LEU A 128 -7.05 -4.15 -6.91
C LEU A 128 -8.20 -3.16 -7.06
N GLU A 129 -9.41 -3.65 -7.32
CA GLU A 129 -10.62 -2.82 -7.27
C GLU A 129 -11.00 -2.55 -5.80
N VAL A 130 -11.21 -1.28 -5.48
CA VAL A 130 -11.59 -0.81 -4.14
C VAL A 130 -12.84 0.03 -4.27
N MET A 131 -13.80 -0.18 -3.37
CA MET A 131 -14.98 0.66 -3.24
C MET A 131 -15.09 1.08 -1.78
N VAL A 132 -15.21 2.38 -1.56
CA VAL A 132 -15.41 2.96 -0.24
C VAL A 132 -16.78 3.62 -0.28
N GLY A 133 -17.71 3.06 0.49
CA GLY A 133 -19.08 3.59 0.58
C GLY A 133 -19.42 3.92 2.02
N TRP A 134 -20.23 4.96 2.20
CA TRP A 134 -20.84 5.27 3.49
C TRP A 134 -22.12 4.44 3.63
N LYS A 135 -22.24 3.68 4.73
CA LYS A 135 -23.52 3.09 5.16
C LYS A 135 -24.03 3.84 6.36
#